data_AF-A0A090VX79-F1
#
_entry.id   AF-A0A090VX79-F1
#
_cell.length_a   1.000
_cell.length_b   1.000
_cell.length_c   1.000
_cell.angle_alpha   90.00
_cell.angle_beta   90.00
_cell.angle_gamma   90.00
#
_symmetry.space_group_name_H-M   'P 1'
#
loop_
_entity.id
_entity.type
_entity.pdbx_description
1 polymer ?
#
loop_
_entity_poly.entity_id
_entity_poly.type
_entity_poly.pdbx_seq_one_letter_code
_entity_poly.pdbx_strand_id
1 'polypeptide(L)'
;MEYVRGRYSWVLRPLLIIYDLVIINLFTYYFLNFSDSQLYFFSHDILNNKYLLYFLYSLIFWPLSTYFTKFYKVYRYSSSLFVLSLLIKQFFVYSIITFAFTGIFRSIDLNAFVTLRYLLYSFYAIALVKFLSYYGLKVFRTFLRGNLRNVLLIGNGNRVNELKRIFTLKKELGYKLKGVYNDNKNDLNRSGSIEDCYNYLENNLNIDEIYCAIDDLSEEEITKFIQYSEKNKCNIKFIPNTDKILTKRLKTDYYSYLPVLSLQEVSLNNGINKL
;
A
#
# COMPACT_ATOMS: atom_id res chain seq x y z
N MET A 1 2.08 1.26 -15.97
CA MET A 1 0.76 1.70 -15.48
C MET A 1 0.26 0.68 -14.46
N GLU A 2 -0.16 1.09 -13.27
CA GLU A 2 -0.64 0.17 -12.23
C GLU A 2 -2.17 0.30 -12.12
N TYR A 3 -2.90 -0.41 -12.98
CA TYR A 3 -4.36 -0.45 -12.97
C TYR A 3 -4.87 -0.94 -11.62
N VAL A 4 -5.66 -0.08 -10.96
CA VAL A 4 -6.30 -0.39 -9.68
C VAL A 4 -7.51 -1.28 -9.94
N ARG A 5 -7.27 -2.59 -10.05
CA ARG A 5 -8.33 -3.60 -9.96
C ARG A 5 -8.49 -4.02 -8.50
N GLY A 6 -9.47 -3.40 -7.83
CA GLY A 6 -9.87 -3.75 -6.47
C GLY A 6 -11.26 -3.23 -6.18
N ARG A 7 -12.27 -4.10 -6.26
CA ARG A 7 -13.69 -3.72 -6.09
C ARG A 7 -13.98 -2.99 -4.77
N TYR A 8 -13.21 -3.25 -3.71
CA TYR A 8 -13.45 -2.66 -2.37
C TYR A 8 -12.21 -2.09 -1.67
N SER A 9 -11.00 -2.25 -2.23
CA SER A 9 -9.77 -1.83 -1.55
C SER A 9 -9.58 -0.30 -1.49
N TRP A 10 -10.27 0.44 -2.37
CA TRP A 10 -10.22 1.90 -2.37
C TRP A 10 -10.99 2.50 -1.18
N VAL A 11 -12.07 1.86 -0.73
CA VAL A 11 -12.92 2.34 0.38
C VAL A 11 -12.27 2.15 1.75
N LEU A 12 -11.44 1.10 1.91
CA LEU A 12 -10.80 0.81 3.19
C LEU A 12 -9.88 1.95 3.67
N ARG A 13 -9.19 2.63 2.76
CA ARG A 13 -8.22 3.67 3.12
C ARG A 13 -8.91 4.91 3.72
N PRO A 14 -9.93 5.52 3.08
CA PRO A 14 -10.72 6.57 3.70
C PRO A 14 -11.32 6.18 5.05
N LEU A 15 -11.84 4.95 5.17
CA LEU A 15 -12.41 4.47 6.45
C LEU A 15 -11.37 4.43 7.57
N LEU A 16 -10.16 3.94 7.29
CA LEU A 16 -9.07 3.94 8.26
C LEU A 16 -8.64 5.37 8.63
N ILE A 17 -8.60 6.29 7.67
CA ILE A 17 -8.29 7.71 7.96
C ILE A 17 -9.32 8.33 8.90
N ILE A 18 -10.61 8.10 8.63
CA ILE A 18 -11.71 8.61 9.47
C ILE A 18 -11.61 8.00 10.86
N TYR A 19 -11.42 6.68 10.97
CA TYR A 19 -11.26 5.99 12.24
C TYR A 19 -10.09 6.58 13.05
N ASP A 20 -8.93 6.76 12.42
CA ASP A 20 -7.74 7.29 13.09
C ASP A 20 -7.98 8.72 13.61
N LEU A 21 -8.64 9.58 12.82
CA LEU A 21 -9.04 10.93 13.24
C LEU A 21 -10.04 10.91 14.40
N VAL A 22 -11.02 9.99 14.40
CA VAL A 22 -11.96 9.84 15.51
C VAL A 22 -11.24 9.43 16.78
N ILE A 23 -10.33 8.44 16.71
CA ILE A 23 -9.55 7.98 17.87
C ILE A 23 -8.67 9.10 18.43
N ILE A 24 -7.95 9.81 17.57
CA ILE A 24 -7.10 10.94 17.95
C ILE A 24 -7.91 11.96 18.75
N ASN A 25 -9.05 12.41 18.21
CA ASN A 25 -9.85 13.45 18.84
C ASN A 25 -10.61 12.98 20.08
N LEU A 26 -11.08 11.72 20.08
CA LEU A 26 -11.71 11.12 21.25
C LEU A 26 -10.69 11.01 22.39
N PHE A 27 -9.46 10.57 22.12
CA PHE A 27 -8.41 10.47 23.14
C PHE A 27 -7.84 11.82 23.56
N THR A 28 -7.85 12.83 22.68
CA THR A 28 -7.64 14.22 23.11
C THR A 28 -8.63 14.60 24.20
N TYR A 29 -9.93 14.36 23.98
CA TYR A 29 -10.96 14.69 24.97
C TYR A 29 -10.75 13.96 26.31
N TYR A 30 -10.41 12.67 26.28
CA TYR A 30 -10.23 11.88 27.52
C TYR A 30 -8.90 12.13 28.25
N PHE A 31 -7.79 12.31 27.52
CA PHE A 31 -6.45 12.36 28.13
C PHE A 31 -5.88 13.77 28.21
N LEU A 32 -6.10 14.59 27.18
CA LEU A 32 -5.60 15.97 27.16
C LEU A 32 -6.64 16.85 27.85
N ASN A 33 -6.53 16.94 29.17
CA ASN A 33 -7.27 17.92 29.93
C ASN A 33 -6.61 19.28 29.68
N PHE A 34 -7.09 19.99 28.65
CA PHE A 34 -6.65 21.33 28.39
C PHE A 34 -7.09 22.21 29.58
N SER A 35 -6.13 22.78 30.33
CA SER A 35 -6.44 23.55 31.54
C SER A 35 -7.51 24.63 31.30
N ASP A 36 -8.26 25.02 32.35
CA ASP A 36 -9.34 26.01 32.26
C ASP A 36 -8.87 27.44 31.91
N SER A 37 -7.57 27.66 31.66
CA SER A 37 -7.07 28.96 31.23
C SER A 37 -7.71 29.37 29.91
N GLN A 38 -8.34 30.54 29.88
CA GLN A 38 -8.94 31.05 28.65
C GLN A 38 -7.85 31.35 27.62
N LEU A 39 -8.02 30.81 26.41
CA LEU A 39 -7.15 31.09 25.28
C LEU A 39 -7.65 32.39 24.65
N TYR A 40 -6.87 33.47 24.66
CA TYR A 40 -7.21 34.75 24.01
C TYR A 40 -6.37 34.96 22.76
N PHE A 41 -6.34 33.96 21.87
CA PHE A 41 -5.50 34.02 20.68
C PHE A 41 -6.26 34.54 19.46
N PHE A 42 -7.56 34.24 19.38
CA PHE A 42 -8.41 34.62 18.24
C PHE A 42 -9.51 35.59 18.66
N SER A 43 -9.91 36.47 17.75
CA SER A 43 -11.00 37.44 17.97
C SER A 43 -12.39 36.78 18.09
N HIS A 44 -12.54 35.53 17.64
CA HIS A 44 -13.80 34.79 17.71
C HIS A 44 -13.72 33.74 18.82
N ASP A 45 -14.64 33.80 19.79
CA ASP A 45 -14.66 32.92 20.97
C ASP A 45 -14.71 31.42 20.64
N ILE A 46 -15.32 31.06 19.52
CA ILE A 46 -15.41 29.68 19.05
C ILE A 46 -14.01 29.09 18.80
N LEU A 47 -13.10 29.87 18.22
CA LEU A 47 -11.73 29.44 17.91
C LEU A 47 -10.82 29.38 19.15
N ASN A 48 -11.26 29.99 20.25
CA ASN A 48 -10.57 29.93 21.54
C ASN A 48 -10.90 28.64 22.31
N ASN A 49 -11.85 27.82 21.82
CA ASN A 49 -12.07 26.48 22.35
C ASN A 49 -10.88 25.58 21.99
N LYS A 50 -10.11 25.16 23.00
CA LYS A 50 -8.88 24.36 22.85
C LYS A 50 -9.12 23.00 22.18
N TYR A 51 -10.24 22.36 22.48
CA TYR A 51 -10.62 21.09 21.85
C TYR A 51 -10.96 21.27 20.36
N LEU A 52 -11.69 22.35 20.02
CA LEU A 52 -11.97 22.67 18.62
C LEU A 52 -10.68 23.01 17.86
N LEU A 53 -9.78 23.77 18.49
CA LEU A 53 -8.50 24.15 17.91
C LEU A 53 -7.62 22.93 17.64
N TYR A 54 -7.52 21.99 18.60
CA TYR A 54 -6.81 20.73 18.39
C TYR A 54 -7.50 19.86 17.34
N PHE A 55 -8.83 19.86 17.29
CA PHE A 55 -9.59 19.13 16.26
C PHE A 55 -9.22 19.64 14.86
N LEU A 56 -9.28 20.95 14.63
CA LEU A 56 -8.89 21.56 13.35
C LEU A 56 -7.41 21.28 13.02
N TYR A 57 -6.54 21.36 14.04
CA TYR A 57 -5.12 21.03 13.89
C TYR A 57 -4.91 19.57 13.46
N SER A 58 -5.56 18.62 14.13
CA SER A 58 -5.47 17.20 13.83
C SER A 58 -6.02 16.87 12.43
N LEU A 59 -7.10 17.53 12.02
CA LEU A 59 -7.75 17.34 10.72
C LEU A 59 -6.81 17.69 9.55
N ILE A 60 -5.89 18.63 9.74
CA ILE A 60 -4.91 19.03 8.74
C ILE A 60 -3.63 18.18 8.85
N PHE A 61 -3.06 18.12 10.06
CA PHE A 61 -1.71 17.56 10.24
C PHE A 61 -1.68 16.02 10.26
N TRP A 62 -2.79 15.34 10.59
CA TRP A 62 -2.85 13.88 10.48
C TRP A 62 -2.82 13.40 9.01
N PRO A 63 -3.70 13.87 8.10
CA PRO A 63 -3.60 13.53 6.68
C PRO A 63 -2.25 13.95 6.07
N LEU A 64 -1.71 15.12 6.45
CA LEU A 64 -0.42 15.58 5.95
C LEU A 64 0.72 14.66 6.36
N SER A 65 0.81 14.28 7.63
CA SER A 65 1.85 13.37 8.12
C SER A 65 1.73 11.99 7.49
N THR A 66 0.52 11.44 7.42
CA THR A 66 0.29 10.11 6.82
C THR A 66 0.58 10.06 5.31
N TYR A 67 0.43 11.18 4.60
CA TYR A 67 0.86 11.33 3.21
C TYR A 67 2.39 11.18 3.08
N PHE A 68 3.16 11.94 3.87
CA PHE A 68 4.63 11.91 3.84
C PHE A 68 5.21 10.57 4.30
N THR A 69 4.62 9.97 5.34
CA THR A 69 5.07 8.67 5.84
C THR A 69 4.58 7.50 4.97
N LYS A 70 3.67 7.74 4.02
CA LYS A 70 2.99 6.73 3.22
C LYS A 70 2.25 5.70 4.11
N PHE A 71 1.71 6.15 5.24
CA PHE A 71 1.18 5.30 6.31
C PHE A 71 0.09 4.30 5.85
N TYR A 72 -0.76 4.68 4.90
CA TYR A 72 -1.83 3.83 4.36
C TYR A 72 -1.44 3.05 3.10
N LYS A 73 -0.19 3.16 2.63
CA LYS A 73 0.32 2.41 1.46
C LYS A 73 0.79 1.03 1.88
N VAL A 74 -0.15 0.21 2.36
CA VAL A 74 0.06 -1.21 2.64
C VAL A 74 -0.43 -2.01 1.43
N TYR A 75 0.42 -2.90 0.93
CA TYR A 75 0.14 -3.73 -0.24
C TYR A 75 -0.03 -5.19 0.17
N ARG A 76 -0.57 -6.02 -0.75
CA ARG A 76 -0.82 -7.45 -0.49
C ARG A 76 0.44 -8.25 -0.14
N TYR A 77 1.59 -7.84 -0.67
CA TYR A 77 2.89 -8.48 -0.47
C TYR A 77 3.64 -7.89 0.74
N SER A 78 3.10 -6.86 1.40
CA SER A 78 3.74 -6.24 2.55
C SER A 78 3.81 -7.21 3.74
N SER A 79 4.97 -7.28 4.38
CA SER A 79 5.18 -8.06 5.61
C SER A 79 4.57 -7.37 6.83
N SER A 80 4.33 -8.13 7.91
CA SER A 80 3.89 -7.57 9.19
C SER A 80 4.90 -6.59 9.78
N LEU A 81 6.21 -6.87 9.61
CA LEU A 81 7.30 -5.97 10.01
C LEU A 81 7.26 -4.64 9.26
N PHE A 82 6.89 -4.64 7.98
CA PHE A 82 6.71 -3.41 7.22
C PHE A 82 5.55 -2.56 7.79
N VAL A 83 4.43 -3.20 8.14
CA VAL A 83 3.29 -2.50 8.77
C VAL A 83 3.69 -1.92 10.14
N LEU A 84 4.45 -2.68 10.94
CA LEU A 84 4.98 -2.20 12.22
C LEU A 84 5.93 -1.00 12.02
N SER A 85 6.82 -1.06 11.03
CA SER A 85 7.73 0.05 10.70
C SER A 85 6.96 1.33 10.34
N LEU A 86 5.86 1.21 9.60
CA LEU A 86 4.99 2.35 9.29
C LEU A 86 4.34 2.95 10.55
N LEU A 87 3.90 2.11 11.50
CA LEU A 87 3.35 2.56 12.79
C LEU A 87 4.39 3.32 13.61
N ILE A 88 5.59 2.77 13.73
CA ILE A 88 6.70 3.41 14.47
C ILE A 88 7.06 4.75 13.82
N LYS A 89 7.22 4.78 12.50
CA LYS A 89 7.53 6.02 11.77
C LYS A 89 6.45 7.09 11.98
N GLN A 90 5.18 6.70 11.85
CA GLN A 90 4.06 7.61 12.04
C GLN A 90 3.96 8.09 13.49
N PHE A 91 4.26 7.24 14.47
CA PHE A 91 4.32 7.60 15.88
C PHE A 91 5.30 8.74 16.13
N PHE A 92 6.53 8.62 15.65
CA PHE A 92 7.53 9.67 15.84
C PHE A 92 7.16 10.98 15.12
N VAL A 93 6.71 10.90 13.87
CA VAL A 93 6.31 12.09 13.10
C VAL A 93 5.14 12.80 13.77
N TYR A 94 4.12 12.06 14.19
CA TYR A 94 2.94 12.66 14.81
C TYR A 94 3.17 13.13 16.25
N SER A 95 4.12 12.51 16.96
CA SER A 95 4.60 13.00 18.25
C SER A 95 5.19 14.40 18.12
N ILE A 96 6.07 14.62 17.13
CA ILE A 96 6.66 15.95 16.85
C ILE A 96 5.56 16.98 16.57
N ILE A 97 4.58 16.62 15.73
CA ILE A 97 3.42 17.48 15.42
C ILE A 97 2.62 17.82 16.69
N THR A 98 2.37 16.85 17.55
CA THR A 98 1.62 17.05 18.80
C THR A 98 2.38 17.94 19.78
N PHE A 99 3.69 17.77 19.93
CA PHE A 99 4.51 18.65 20.78
C PHE A 99 4.71 20.05 20.16
N ALA A 100 4.69 20.17 18.82
CA ALA A 100 4.70 21.47 18.16
C ALA A 100 3.42 22.27 18.46
N PHE A 101 2.26 21.60 18.55
CA PHE A 101 1.00 22.25 18.94
C PHE A 101 1.12 22.95 20.30
N THR A 102 1.68 22.29 21.33
CA THR A 102 1.90 22.92 22.64
C THR A 102 2.89 24.08 22.59
N GLY A 103 3.89 24.02 21.72
CA GLY A 103 4.86 25.11 21.55
C GLY A 103 4.29 26.34 20.85
N ILE A 104 3.41 26.15 19.86
CA ILE A 104 2.73 27.23 19.12
C ILE A 104 1.72 27.92 20.03
N PHE A 105 0.90 27.14 20.74
CA PHE A 105 -0.14 27.65 21.63
C PHE A 105 0.34 27.65 23.07
N ARG A 106 1.25 28.56 23.42
CA ARG A 106 1.90 28.62 24.75
C ARG A 106 0.96 28.69 25.97
N SER A 107 -0.29 29.11 25.77
CA SER A 107 -1.33 29.10 26.82
C SER A 107 -1.88 27.69 27.13
N ILE A 108 -1.51 26.70 26.31
CA ILE A 108 -1.81 25.29 26.47
C ILE A 108 -0.62 24.63 27.17
N ASP A 109 -0.69 24.60 28.51
CA ASP A 109 0.30 23.89 29.33
C ASP A 109 -0.12 22.42 29.47
N LEU A 110 0.49 21.56 28.67
CA LEU A 110 0.28 20.11 28.74
C LEU A 110 1.54 19.44 29.29
N ASN A 111 1.35 18.65 30.34
CA ASN A 111 2.41 17.82 30.88
C ASN A 111 2.90 16.80 29.83
N ALA A 112 4.22 16.76 29.59
CA ALA A 112 4.84 15.88 28.61
C ALA A 112 4.50 14.39 28.83
N PHE A 113 4.37 13.93 30.07
CA PHE A 113 3.97 12.55 30.39
C PHE A 113 2.51 12.27 30.02
N VAL A 114 1.62 13.26 30.19
CA VAL A 114 0.22 13.15 29.79
C VAL A 114 0.11 13.10 28.27
N THR A 115 0.85 13.95 27.56
CA THR A 115 0.93 13.94 26.09
C THR A 115 1.49 12.61 25.56
N LEU A 116 2.55 12.09 26.18
CA LEU A 116 3.12 10.79 25.81
C LEU A 116 2.12 9.65 26.05
N ARG A 117 1.42 9.67 27.19
CA ARG A 117 0.36 8.70 27.49
C ARG A 117 -0.75 8.74 26.45
N TYR A 118 -1.24 9.93 26.11
CA TYR A 118 -2.19 10.15 25.01
C TYR A 118 -1.70 9.52 23.70
N LEU A 119 -0.47 9.81 23.29
CA LEU A 119 0.12 9.27 22.05
C LEU A 119 0.19 7.74 22.08
N LEU A 120 0.65 7.15 23.20
CA LEU A 120 0.76 5.69 23.33
C LEU A 120 -0.61 5.00 23.23
N TYR A 121 -1.63 5.50 23.94
CA TYR A 121 -2.98 4.93 23.85
C TYR A 121 -3.57 5.10 22.44
N SER A 122 -3.43 6.30 21.84
CA SER A 122 -3.93 6.55 20.48
C SER A 122 -3.30 5.61 19.46
N PHE A 123 -1.97 5.45 19.51
CA PHE A 123 -1.26 4.56 18.60
C PHE A 123 -1.52 3.08 18.89
N TYR A 124 -1.79 2.70 20.14
CA TYR A 124 -2.24 1.35 20.46
C TYR A 124 -3.58 1.03 19.79
N ALA A 125 -4.57 1.93 19.92
CA ALA A 125 -5.89 1.76 19.30
C ALA A 125 -5.83 1.77 17.76
N ILE A 126 -5.02 2.66 17.17
CA ILE A 126 -4.77 2.71 15.72
C ILE A 126 -4.06 1.44 15.25
N ALA A 127 -3.03 0.98 15.97
CA ALA A 127 -2.30 -0.24 15.65
C ALA A 127 -3.22 -1.47 15.67
N LEU A 128 -4.10 -1.58 16.67
CA LEU A 128 -5.06 -2.68 16.78
C LEU A 128 -5.93 -2.77 15.52
N VAL A 129 -6.58 -1.68 15.11
CA VAL A 129 -7.44 -1.68 13.91
C VAL A 129 -6.64 -1.83 12.62
N LYS A 130 -5.43 -1.29 12.55
CA LYS A 130 -4.55 -1.47 11.38
C LYS A 130 -4.11 -2.94 11.23
N PHE A 131 -3.75 -3.62 12.30
CA PHE A 131 -3.42 -5.05 12.26
C PHE A 131 -4.66 -5.91 12.03
N LEU A 132 -5.80 -5.57 12.64
CA LEU A 132 -7.07 -6.27 12.42
C LEU A 132 -7.50 -6.18 10.96
N SER A 133 -7.44 -5.01 10.33
CA SER A 133 -7.73 -4.86 8.91
C SER A 133 -6.71 -5.59 8.02
N TYR A 134 -5.42 -5.56 8.37
CA TYR A 134 -4.37 -6.27 7.65
C TYR A 134 -4.57 -7.80 7.66
N TYR A 135 -4.81 -8.40 8.83
CA TYR A 135 -5.05 -9.84 8.96
C TYR A 135 -6.45 -10.24 8.47
N GLY A 136 -7.47 -9.41 8.70
CA GLY A 136 -8.83 -9.65 8.20
C GLY A 136 -8.86 -9.78 6.67
N LEU A 137 -8.13 -8.92 5.95
CA LEU A 137 -7.98 -9.05 4.49
C LEU A 137 -7.26 -10.33 4.06
N LYS A 138 -6.27 -10.81 4.84
CA LYS A 138 -5.60 -12.09 4.55
C LYS A 138 -6.56 -13.26 4.71
N VAL A 139 -7.30 -13.30 5.81
CA VAL A 139 -8.32 -14.32 6.08
C VAL A 139 -9.40 -14.31 5.00
N PHE A 140 -9.89 -13.12 4.61
CA PHE A 140 -10.86 -12.96 3.54
C PHE A 140 -10.38 -13.53 2.20
N ARG A 141 -9.11 -13.36 1.85
CA ARG A 141 -8.55 -13.91 0.60
C ARG A 141 -8.37 -15.43 0.66
N THR A 142 -7.87 -15.95 1.78
CA THR A 142 -7.57 -17.39 1.90
C THR A 142 -8.84 -18.24 2.00
N PHE A 143 -9.76 -17.85 2.89
CA PHE A 143 -10.92 -18.68 3.23
C PHE A 143 -12.14 -18.37 2.36
N LEU A 144 -12.47 -17.08 2.19
CA LEU A 144 -13.64 -16.65 1.42
C LEU A 144 -13.37 -16.56 -0.09
N ARG A 145 -12.12 -16.82 -0.53
CA ARG A 145 -11.67 -16.72 -1.93
C ARG A 145 -12.04 -15.40 -2.61
N GLY A 146 -12.23 -14.34 -1.81
CA GLY A 146 -12.56 -13.00 -2.30
C GLY A 146 -11.30 -12.22 -2.67
N ASN A 147 -11.43 -11.25 -3.59
CA ASN A 147 -10.33 -10.37 -4.00
C ASN A 147 -9.06 -11.13 -4.46
N LEU A 148 -9.26 -12.20 -5.23
CA LEU A 148 -8.18 -12.93 -5.90
C LEU A 148 -7.74 -12.19 -7.16
N ARG A 149 -6.45 -12.26 -7.49
CA ARG A 149 -5.92 -11.80 -8.78
C ARG A 149 -5.45 -12.98 -9.61
N ASN A 150 -5.97 -13.08 -10.83
CA ASN A 150 -5.53 -14.06 -11.80
C ASN A 150 -4.21 -13.60 -12.40
N VAL A 151 -3.18 -14.44 -12.31
CA VAL A 151 -1.83 -14.09 -12.73
C VAL A 151 -1.23 -15.10 -13.69
N LEU A 152 -0.43 -14.58 -14.62
CA LEU A 152 0.39 -15.37 -15.54
C LEU A 152 1.87 -15.13 -15.26
N LEU A 153 2.65 -16.20 -15.37
CA LEU A 153 4.11 -16.15 -15.31
C LEU A 153 4.66 -16.49 -16.70
N ILE A 154 5.58 -15.67 -17.19
CA ILE A 154 6.22 -15.81 -18.50
C ILE A 154 7.72 -15.81 -18.30
N GLY A 155 8.40 -16.78 -18.89
CA GLY A 155 9.83 -17.02 -18.76
C GLY A 155 10.17 -18.21 -17.86
N ASN A 156 11.46 -18.44 -17.70
CA ASN A 156 12.07 -19.53 -16.97
C ASN A 156 13.10 -18.96 -15.97
N GLY A 157 13.73 -19.84 -15.19
CA GLY A 157 14.80 -19.49 -14.28
C GLY A 157 14.37 -19.48 -12.81
N ASN A 158 15.38 -19.36 -11.95
CA ASN A 158 15.22 -19.55 -10.50
C ASN A 158 14.23 -18.55 -9.89
N ARG A 159 14.23 -17.31 -10.37
CA ARG A 159 13.38 -16.22 -9.86
C ARG A 159 11.91 -16.39 -10.26
N VAL A 160 11.64 -16.85 -11.47
CA VAL A 160 10.29 -17.23 -11.91
C VAL A 160 9.76 -18.40 -11.09
N ASN A 161 10.60 -19.43 -10.88
CA ASN A 161 10.25 -20.59 -10.07
C ASN A 161 9.99 -20.23 -8.60
N GLU A 162 10.75 -19.30 -8.05
CA GLU A 162 10.51 -18.80 -6.71
C GLU A 162 9.20 -18.02 -6.61
N LEU A 163 8.90 -17.16 -7.59
CA LEU A 163 7.64 -16.43 -7.62
C LEU A 163 6.44 -17.39 -7.80
N LYS A 164 6.57 -18.42 -8.63
CA LYS A 164 5.61 -19.53 -8.74
C LYS A 164 5.37 -20.18 -7.38
N ARG A 165 6.44 -20.46 -6.64
CA ARG A 165 6.35 -21.01 -5.28
C ARG A 165 5.65 -20.04 -4.31
N ILE A 166 5.94 -18.75 -4.38
CA ILE A 166 5.26 -17.72 -3.56
C ILE A 166 3.76 -17.70 -3.86
N PHE A 167 3.35 -17.70 -5.14
CA PHE A 167 1.93 -17.65 -5.52
C PHE A 167 1.17 -18.93 -5.17
N THR A 168 1.83 -20.08 -5.18
CA THR A 168 1.21 -21.38 -4.89
C THR A 168 1.14 -21.67 -3.39
N LEU A 169 2.21 -21.37 -2.64
CA LEU A 169 2.29 -21.64 -1.20
C LEU A 169 1.60 -20.55 -0.36
N LYS A 170 1.78 -19.26 -0.70
CA LYS A 170 1.25 -18.13 0.09
C LYS A 170 -0.14 -17.69 -0.38
N LYS A 171 -1.14 -18.55 -0.16
CA LYS A 171 -2.53 -18.31 -0.59
C LYS A 171 -3.13 -17.04 0.01
N GLU A 172 -2.67 -16.59 1.18
CA GLU A 172 -3.08 -15.35 1.84
C GLU A 172 -2.75 -14.07 1.07
N LEU A 173 -1.82 -14.18 0.11
CA LEU A 173 -1.57 -13.10 -0.82
C LEU A 173 -2.74 -12.93 -1.79
N GLY A 174 -3.52 -13.98 -2.07
CA GLY A 174 -4.68 -13.99 -2.97
C GLY A 174 -4.33 -14.13 -4.45
N TYR A 175 -3.19 -14.76 -4.79
CA TYR A 175 -2.77 -14.95 -6.17
C TYR A 175 -3.33 -16.26 -6.72
N LYS A 176 -3.94 -16.21 -7.91
CA LYS A 176 -4.39 -17.40 -8.63
C LYS A 176 -3.56 -17.56 -9.88
N LEU A 177 -2.55 -18.41 -9.81
CA LEU A 177 -1.71 -18.73 -10.95
C LEU A 177 -2.54 -19.47 -12.01
N LYS A 178 -2.61 -18.90 -13.22
CA LYS A 178 -3.39 -19.43 -14.34
C LYS A 178 -2.55 -20.25 -15.32
N GLY A 179 -1.26 -19.94 -15.42
CA GLY A 179 -0.33 -20.65 -16.29
C GLY A 179 1.09 -20.13 -16.13
N VAL A 180 2.04 -20.96 -16.53
CA VAL A 180 3.48 -20.63 -16.61
C VAL A 180 3.93 -20.92 -18.03
N TYR A 181 4.38 -19.93 -18.77
CA TYR A 181 4.70 -20.06 -20.19
C TYR A 181 6.18 -19.79 -20.44
N ASN A 182 6.86 -20.69 -21.14
CA ASN A 182 8.24 -20.51 -21.54
C ASN A 182 8.59 -21.42 -22.74
N ASP A 183 9.61 -21.03 -23.50
CA ASP A 183 10.05 -21.77 -24.68
C ASP A 183 11.04 -22.91 -24.36
N ASN A 184 11.43 -23.05 -23.10
CA ASN A 184 12.28 -24.15 -22.67
C ASN A 184 11.49 -25.46 -22.67
N LYS A 185 11.72 -26.29 -23.69
CA LYS A 185 11.06 -27.59 -23.86
C LYS A 185 11.32 -28.58 -22.72
N ASN A 186 12.39 -28.39 -21.95
CA ASN A 186 12.76 -29.28 -20.85
C ASN A 186 12.04 -28.96 -19.53
N ASP A 187 11.31 -27.84 -19.43
CA ASP A 187 10.51 -27.53 -18.25
C ASP A 187 9.18 -28.30 -18.28
N LEU A 188 9.11 -29.38 -17.51
CA LEU A 188 7.91 -30.23 -17.38
C LEU A 188 6.74 -29.52 -16.68
N ASN A 189 6.99 -28.40 -15.98
CA ASN A 189 5.97 -27.69 -15.22
C ASN A 189 5.44 -26.44 -15.96
N ARG A 190 5.71 -26.33 -17.27
CA ARG A 190 5.17 -25.27 -18.14
C ARG A 190 3.78 -25.63 -18.65
N SER A 191 2.96 -24.61 -18.85
CA SER A 191 1.63 -24.67 -19.44
C SER A 191 1.66 -24.60 -20.97
N GLY A 192 2.77 -24.13 -21.57
CA GLY A 192 2.94 -23.99 -23.01
C GLY A 192 4.15 -23.11 -23.36
N SER A 193 4.30 -22.84 -24.65
CA SER A 193 5.24 -21.86 -25.21
C SER A 193 4.78 -20.42 -24.99
N ILE A 194 5.63 -19.44 -25.30
CA ILE A 194 5.25 -18.02 -25.27
C ILE A 194 4.12 -17.74 -26.29
N GLU A 195 4.15 -18.38 -27.47
CA GLU A 195 3.07 -18.32 -28.46
C GLU A 195 1.73 -18.80 -27.88
N ASP A 196 1.74 -19.92 -27.15
CA ASP A 196 0.55 -20.44 -26.47
C ASP A 196 0.01 -19.47 -25.40
N CYS A 197 0.90 -18.68 -24.78
CA CYS A 197 0.49 -17.64 -23.85
C CYS A 197 -0.34 -16.56 -24.55
N TYR A 198 0.06 -16.13 -25.74
CA TYR A 198 -0.69 -15.14 -26.52
C TYR A 198 -2.07 -15.69 -26.90
N ASN A 199 -2.12 -16.93 -27.41
CA ASN A 199 -3.38 -17.60 -27.70
C ASN A 199 -4.28 -17.71 -26.46
N TYR A 200 -3.70 -18.03 -25.30
CA TYR A 200 -4.43 -18.08 -24.05
C TYR A 200 -4.98 -16.70 -23.64
N LEU A 201 -4.17 -15.64 -23.80
CA LEU A 201 -4.53 -14.26 -23.48
C LEU A 201 -5.63 -13.69 -24.40
N GLU A 202 -5.65 -14.08 -25.67
CA GLU A 202 -6.73 -13.69 -26.60
C GLU A 202 -8.04 -14.39 -26.25
N ASN A 203 -7.98 -15.66 -25.87
CA ASN A 203 -9.16 -16.45 -25.53
C ASN A 203 -9.69 -16.22 -24.09
N ASN A 204 -8.90 -15.60 -23.21
CA ASN A 204 -9.26 -15.40 -21.79
C ASN A 204 -9.10 -13.94 -21.35
N LEU A 205 -10.23 -13.25 -21.14
CA LEU A 205 -10.26 -11.81 -20.78
C LEU A 205 -10.00 -11.51 -19.29
N ASN A 206 -9.81 -12.52 -18.45
CA ASN A 206 -9.81 -12.37 -16.98
C ASN A 206 -8.43 -12.46 -16.34
N ILE A 207 -7.38 -11.92 -16.99
CA ILE A 207 -6.05 -11.80 -16.38
C ILE A 207 -5.87 -10.42 -15.76
N ASP A 208 -5.42 -10.39 -14.51
CA ASP A 208 -5.21 -9.15 -13.76
C ASP A 208 -3.76 -8.70 -13.80
N GLU A 209 -2.82 -9.65 -13.73
CA GLU A 209 -1.39 -9.34 -13.75
C GLU A 209 -0.58 -10.36 -14.56
N ILE A 210 0.40 -9.87 -15.31
CA ILE A 210 1.35 -10.66 -16.09
C ILE A 210 2.73 -10.39 -15.53
N TYR A 211 3.48 -11.43 -15.19
CA TYR A 211 4.85 -11.33 -14.73
C TYR A 211 5.79 -11.94 -15.75
N CYS A 212 6.72 -11.14 -16.26
CA CYS A 212 7.62 -11.52 -17.34
C CYS A 212 9.07 -11.51 -16.86
N ALA A 213 9.82 -12.60 -17.04
CA ALA A 213 11.27 -12.55 -16.93
C ALA A 213 11.84 -11.76 -18.11
N ILE A 214 12.44 -10.60 -17.85
CA ILE A 214 12.81 -9.66 -18.92
C ILE A 214 13.91 -10.22 -19.81
N ASP A 215 14.80 -11.02 -19.23
CA ASP A 215 15.98 -11.57 -19.90
C ASP A 215 15.64 -12.76 -20.81
N ASP A 216 14.43 -13.32 -20.69
CA ASP A 216 13.99 -14.49 -21.44
C ASP A 216 13.08 -14.12 -22.63
N LEU A 217 12.84 -12.84 -22.86
CA LEU A 217 11.93 -12.33 -23.90
C LEU A 217 12.67 -11.36 -24.83
N SER A 218 12.36 -11.42 -26.11
CA SER A 218 12.79 -10.42 -27.09
C SER A 218 12.12 -9.06 -26.86
N GLU A 219 12.73 -7.97 -27.34
CA GLU A 219 12.14 -6.63 -27.25
C GLU A 219 10.77 -6.55 -27.93
N GLU A 220 10.57 -7.27 -29.04
CA GLU A 220 9.30 -7.36 -29.75
C GLU A 220 8.21 -8.02 -28.89
N GLU A 221 8.53 -9.13 -28.22
CA GLU A 221 7.60 -9.82 -27.33
C GLU A 221 7.26 -8.97 -26.10
N ILE A 222 8.25 -8.32 -25.49
CA ILE A 222 8.01 -7.37 -24.38
C ILE A 222 7.03 -6.28 -24.84
N THR A 223 7.25 -5.71 -26.02
CA THR A 223 6.39 -4.67 -26.58
C THR A 223 4.96 -5.17 -26.80
N LYS A 224 4.79 -6.39 -27.33
CA LYS A 224 3.48 -7.02 -27.51
C LYS A 224 2.76 -7.22 -26.17
N PHE A 225 3.44 -7.72 -25.13
CA PHE A 225 2.84 -7.88 -23.80
C PHE A 225 2.46 -6.54 -23.17
N ILE A 226 3.26 -5.49 -23.36
CA ILE A 226 2.91 -4.14 -22.89
C ILE A 226 1.64 -3.64 -23.60
N GLN A 227 1.56 -3.75 -24.92
CA GLN A 227 0.38 -3.34 -25.69
C GLN A 227 -0.87 -4.12 -25.29
N TYR A 228 -0.75 -5.43 -25.10
CA TYR A 228 -1.84 -6.25 -24.57
C TYR A 228 -2.28 -5.76 -23.18
N SER A 229 -1.30 -5.47 -22.32
CA SER A 229 -1.52 -5.02 -20.94
C SER A 229 -2.29 -3.70 -20.88
N GLU A 230 -1.97 -2.77 -21.78
CA GLU A 230 -2.66 -1.49 -21.90
C GLU A 230 -4.08 -1.64 -22.46
N LYS A 231 -4.23 -2.41 -23.54
CA LYS A 231 -5.53 -2.68 -24.19
C LYS A 231 -6.53 -3.33 -23.21
N ASN A 232 -6.07 -4.32 -22.44
CA ASN A 232 -6.92 -5.11 -21.55
C ASN A 232 -6.94 -4.59 -20.10
N LYS A 233 -6.26 -3.48 -19.80
CA LYS A 233 -6.14 -2.92 -18.45
C LYS A 233 -5.68 -3.96 -17.41
N CYS A 234 -4.71 -4.80 -17.77
CA CYS A 234 -4.01 -5.67 -16.83
C CYS A 234 -2.65 -5.07 -16.47
N ASN A 235 -2.04 -5.53 -15.38
CA ASN A 235 -0.76 -5.01 -14.92
C ASN A 235 0.38 -5.91 -15.37
N ILE A 236 1.32 -5.37 -16.16
CA ILE A 236 2.58 -6.05 -16.47
C ILE A 236 3.65 -5.72 -15.42
N LYS A 237 4.38 -6.75 -15.00
CA LYS A 237 5.50 -6.68 -14.06
C LYS A 237 6.67 -7.49 -14.61
N PHE A 238 7.88 -7.01 -14.37
CA PHE A 238 9.10 -7.64 -14.87
C PHE A 238 9.89 -8.26 -13.72
N ILE A 239 10.47 -9.43 -13.97
CA ILE A 239 11.35 -10.14 -13.06
C ILE A 239 12.76 -10.03 -13.65
N PRO A 240 13.68 -9.29 -13.02
CA PRO A 240 15.06 -9.25 -13.48
C PRO A 240 15.73 -10.59 -13.17
N ASN A 241 16.51 -11.16 -14.09
CA ASN A 241 17.25 -12.41 -13.92
C ASN A 241 18.70 -12.16 -13.44
N THR A 242 19.22 -10.93 -13.63
CA THR A 242 20.55 -10.50 -13.12
C THR A 242 20.47 -9.27 -12.21
N ASP A 243 21.49 -9.07 -11.36
CA ASP A 243 21.66 -7.87 -10.51
C ASP A 243 21.91 -6.58 -11.32
N LYS A 244 21.98 -6.67 -12.65
CA LYS A 244 22.02 -5.49 -13.53
C LYS A 244 20.64 -4.85 -13.54
N ILE A 245 20.42 -3.98 -12.56
CA ILE A 245 19.23 -3.15 -12.45
C ILE A 245 19.14 -2.29 -13.72
N LEU A 246 18.23 -2.64 -14.63
CA LEU A 246 17.77 -1.78 -15.73
C LEU A 246 17.16 -0.51 -15.11
N THR A 247 17.99 0.52 -14.98
CA THR A 247 17.88 1.51 -13.90
C THR A 247 17.07 2.75 -14.22
N LYS A 248 16.58 2.97 -15.45
CA LYS A 248 16.15 4.34 -15.78
C LYS A 248 14.67 4.67 -15.58
N ARG A 249 13.71 3.72 -15.56
CA ARG A 249 12.26 4.07 -15.54
C ARG A 249 11.31 3.04 -14.88
N LEU A 250 11.80 2.14 -14.03
CA LEU A 250 10.98 1.08 -13.41
C LEU A 250 10.88 1.24 -11.89
N LYS A 251 9.69 0.99 -11.33
CA LYS A 251 9.44 0.94 -9.89
C LYS A 251 9.67 -0.47 -9.38
N THR A 252 10.57 -0.64 -8.41
CA THR A 252 10.87 -1.92 -7.77
C THR A 252 9.98 -2.16 -6.54
N ASP A 253 9.20 -3.23 -6.57
CA ASP A 253 8.44 -3.75 -5.44
C ASP A 253 9.03 -5.09 -5.00
N TYR A 254 9.07 -5.37 -3.69
CA TYR A 254 9.66 -6.61 -3.15
C TYR A 254 8.58 -7.59 -2.71
N TYR A 255 8.63 -8.80 -3.27
CA TYR A 255 7.69 -9.89 -3.00
C TYR A 255 8.40 -10.86 -2.07
N SER A 256 8.17 -10.73 -0.77
CA SER A 256 9.08 -11.29 0.25
C SER A 256 10.48 -10.66 0.11
N TYR A 257 11.41 -11.32 -0.59
CA TYR A 257 12.76 -10.84 -0.86
C TYR A 257 13.03 -10.68 -2.38
N LEU A 258 12.10 -11.08 -3.23
CA LEU A 258 12.24 -11.06 -4.68
C LEU A 258 11.89 -9.67 -5.24
N PRO A 259 12.84 -8.90 -5.83
CA PRO A 259 12.49 -7.69 -6.55
C PRO A 259 11.69 -8.03 -7.81
N VAL A 260 10.56 -7.34 -7.95
CA VAL A 260 9.67 -7.32 -9.10
C VAL A 260 9.56 -5.87 -9.56
N LEU A 261 9.85 -5.63 -10.82
CA LEU A 261 9.83 -4.33 -11.45
C LEU A 261 8.45 -4.06 -12.05
N SER A 262 8.00 -2.83 -12.01
CA SER A 262 6.72 -2.39 -12.58
C SER A 262 6.93 -1.12 -13.39
N LEU A 263 6.15 -0.94 -14.45
CA LEU A 263 6.17 0.29 -15.24
C LEU A 263 5.70 1.44 -14.35
N GLN A 264 6.59 2.42 -14.12
CA GLN A 264 6.26 3.61 -13.35
C GLN A 264 5.05 4.32 -13.96
N GLU A 265 4.12 4.78 -13.13
CA GLU A 265 3.04 5.62 -13.62
C GLU A 265 3.63 6.95 -14.08
N VAL A 266 3.38 7.30 -15.35
CA VAL A 266 3.70 8.63 -15.85
C VAL A 266 2.88 9.63 -15.02
N SER A 267 3.51 10.72 -14.59
CA SER A 267 2.94 11.74 -13.69
C SER A 267 1.59 12.29 -14.13
N LEU A 268 1.28 12.28 -15.43
CA LEU A 268 -0.04 12.65 -15.97
C LEU A 268 -1.19 11.71 -15.56
N ASN A 269 -0.91 10.47 -15.17
CA ASN A 269 -1.93 9.47 -14.85
C ASN A 269 -2.28 9.43 -13.34
N ASN A 270 -1.65 10.28 -12.53
CA ASN A 270 -2.03 10.47 -11.13
C ASN A 270 -3.46 11.03 -11.05
N GLY A 271 -4.29 10.52 -10.14
CA GLY A 271 -5.72 10.90 -10.04
C GLY A 271 -5.99 12.40 -9.83
N ILE A 272 -4.98 13.19 -9.48
CA ILE A 272 -5.05 14.67 -9.39
C ILE A 272 -4.94 15.33 -10.78
N ASN A 273 -4.19 14.73 -11.70
CA ASN A 273 -3.93 15.25 -13.06
C ASN A 273 -4.90 14.70 -14.12
N LYS A 274 -5.90 13.91 -13.70
CA LYS A 274 -6.95 13.34 -14.56
C LYS A 274 -8.20 14.21 -14.69
N LEU A 275 -8.17 15.41 -14.12
CA LEU A 275 -9.20 16.44 -14.25
C LEU A 275 -8.87 17.35 -15.44
#